data_AF-A0A9D9HZR1-F1
#
_entry.id   AF-A0A9D9HZR1-F1
#
_cell.length_a   1.000
_cell.length_b   1.000
_cell.length_c   1.000
_cell.angle_alpha   90.00
_cell.angle_beta   90.00
_cell.angle_gamma   90.00
#
_symmetry.space_group_name_H-M   'P 1'
#
loop_
_entity.id
_entity.type
_entity.pdbx_description
1 polymer ?
#
loop_
_entity_poly.entity_id
_entity_poly.type
_entity_poly.pdbx_seq_one_letter_code
_entity_poly.pdbx_strand_id
1 'polypeptide(L)'
;ITKKELPEINDEFAQDVSEFDTLDAYKSDIKAKLLEKKEAEAKAAKEDKVVEAIVENATMEIPDAMLATQQEQMADEFAQRLSYQGLQLDQYFQFTGLNRETFLEQMKPQALKRIQTRLVLEAVVAAENIVATEAELDEEIEKMAQMYQMEAEQLKGFVGESEKEQMMKDIAVQKAVTFVTDAAVEE
;
A
#
# COMPACT_ATOMS: atom_id res chain seq x y z
N ILE A 1 -10.38 43.44 12.42
CA ILE A 1 -9.57 42.27 12.82
C ILE A 1 -10.46 41.41 13.70
N THR A 2 -11.10 40.40 13.15
CA THR A 2 -11.82 39.39 13.92
C THR A 2 -10.77 38.45 14.53
N LYS A 3 -10.62 38.49 15.85
CA LYS A 3 -9.79 37.51 16.59
C LYS A 3 -10.43 36.13 16.40
N LYS A 4 -9.66 35.14 15.96
CA LYS A 4 -10.06 33.73 16.09
C LYS A 4 -10.01 33.40 17.58
N GLU A 5 -11.15 33.43 18.26
CA GLU A 5 -11.28 32.81 19.58
C GLU A 5 -11.42 31.30 19.35
N LEU A 6 -10.49 30.54 19.90
CA LEU A 6 -10.56 29.08 19.85
C LEU A 6 -11.66 28.64 20.83
N PRO A 7 -12.61 27.79 20.40
CA PRO A 7 -13.63 27.26 21.30
C PRO A 7 -12.99 26.49 22.44
N GLU A 8 -13.61 26.53 23.62
CA GLU A 8 -13.18 25.72 24.75
C GLU A 8 -13.40 24.24 24.44
N ILE A 9 -12.44 23.39 24.80
CA ILE A 9 -12.53 21.96 24.55
C ILE A 9 -13.46 21.34 25.61
N ASN A 10 -14.74 21.27 25.28
CA ASN A 10 -15.84 20.76 26.11
C ASN A 10 -16.78 19.86 25.27
N ASP A 11 -17.94 19.49 25.82
CA ASP A 11 -18.91 18.62 25.13
C ASP A 11 -19.54 19.31 23.90
N GLU A 12 -19.79 20.62 23.94
CA GLU A 12 -20.26 21.38 22.78
C GLU A 12 -19.22 21.34 21.64
N PHE A 13 -17.93 21.47 21.96
CA PHE A 13 -16.87 21.31 20.98
C PHE A 13 -16.84 19.92 20.36
N ALA A 14 -17.05 18.86 21.16
CA ALA A 14 -17.09 17.49 20.65
C ALA A 14 -18.26 17.28 19.69
N GLN A 15 -19.43 17.86 19.98
CA GLN A 15 -20.60 17.83 19.10
C GLN A 15 -20.38 18.62 17.80
N ASP A 16 -19.63 19.72 17.85
CA ASP A 16 -19.35 20.55 16.68
C ASP A 16 -18.38 19.90 15.68
N VAL A 17 -17.44 19.07 16.16
CA VAL A 17 -16.32 18.54 15.33
C VAL A 17 -16.37 17.02 15.15
N SER A 18 -17.30 16.33 15.79
CA SER A 18 -17.40 14.87 15.76
C SER A 18 -18.84 14.39 15.82
N GLU A 19 -19.03 13.08 15.65
CA GLU A 19 -20.32 12.41 15.81
C GLU A 19 -20.67 12.09 17.27
N PHE A 20 -19.85 12.51 18.24
CA PHE A 20 -20.00 12.16 19.65
C PHE A 20 -20.62 13.29 20.48
N ASP A 21 -21.52 12.93 21.38
CA ASP A 21 -22.23 13.87 22.26
C ASP A 21 -21.37 14.42 23.42
N THR A 22 -20.26 13.75 23.76
CA THR A 22 -19.40 14.11 24.89
C THR A 22 -17.92 14.13 24.50
N LEU A 23 -17.16 15.00 25.15
CA LEU A 23 -15.73 15.12 24.98
C LEU A 23 -14.99 13.83 25.36
N ASP A 24 -15.48 13.10 26.36
CA ASP A 24 -14.87 11.84 26.78
C ASP A 24 -15.07 10.72 25.74
N ALA A 25 -16.24 10.65 25.10
CA ALA A 25 -16.47 9.73 23.98
C ALA A 25 -15.57 10.09 22.79
N TYR A 26 -15.49 11.38 22.42
CA TYR A 26 -14.62 11.85 21.35
C TYR A 26 -13.13 11.56 21.61
N LYS A 27 -12.65 11.80 22.84
CA LYS A 27 -11.27 11.47 23.24
C LYS A 27 -11.01 9.97 23.19
N SER A 28 -11.98 9.15 23.58
CA SER A 28 -11.86 7.69 23.56
C SER A 28 -11.76 7.16 22.12
N ASP A 29 -12.57 7.70 21.20
CA ASP A 29 -12.50 7.39 19.77
C ASP A 29 -11.15 7.81 19.16
N ILE A 30 -10.68 9.04 19.42
CA ILE A 30 -9.35 9.48 18.97
C ILE A 30 -8.26 8.54 19.50
N LYS A 31 -8.34 8.14 20.77
CA LYS A 31 -7.38 7.21 21.36
C LYS A 31 -7.41 5.85 20.69
N ALA A 32 -8.60 5.32 20.38
CA ALA A 32 -8.76 4.06 19.67
C ALA A 32 -8.16 4.15 18.25
N LYS A 33 -8.49 5.20 17.48
CA LYS A 33 -7.93 5.45 16.14
C LYS A 33 -6.41 5.61 16.17
N LEU A 34 -5.88 6.30 17.17
CA LEU A 34 -4.43 6.44 17.34
C LEU A 34 -3.75 5.11 17.71
N LEU A 35 -4.39 4.29 18.54
CA LEU A 35 -3.89 2.97 18.90
C LEU A 35 -3.86 2.06 17.66
N GLU A 36 -4.97 1.95 16.94
CA GLU A 36 -5.07 1.18 15.70
C GLU A 36 -4.02 1.62 14.68
N LYS A 37 -3.87 2.93 14.48
CA LYS A 37 -2.82 3.47 13.61
C LYS A 37 -1.42 3.07 14.06
N LYS A 38 -1.14 3.11 15.38
CA LYS A 38 0.17 2.76 15.92
C LYS A 38 0.47 1.27 15.83
N GLU A 39 -0.54 0.43 16.03
CA GLU A 39 -0.43 -1.02 15.85
C GLU A 39 -0.18 -1.37 14.38
N ALA A 40 -0.90 -0.74 13.44
CA ALA A 40 -0.68 -0.90 12.01
C ALA A 40 0.72 -0.41 11.58
N GLU A 41 1.17 0.75 12.06
CA GLU A 41 2.53 1.26 11.81
C GLU A 41 3.60 0.31 12.34
N ALA A 42 3.41 -0.24 13.55
CA ALA A 42 4.34 -1.18 14.15
C ALA A 42 4.39 -2.51 13.39
N LYS A 43 3.24 -3.04 12.98
CA LYS A 43 3.14 -4.25 12.15
C LYS A 43 3.85 -4.06 10.81
N ALA A 44 3.54 -2.98 10.08
CA ALA A 44 4.17 -2.68 8.80
C ALA A 44 5.70 -2.52 8.95
N ALA A 45 6.16 -1.81 9.98
CA ALA A 45 7.59 -1.64 10.23
C ALA A 45 8.30 -2.97 10.56
N LYS A 46 7.60 -3.91 11.19
CA LYS A 46 8.12 -5.26 11.44
C LYS A 46 8.21 -6.05 10.14
N GLU A 47 7.13 -6.08 9.36
CA GLU A 47 7.08 -6.75 8.05
C GLU A 47 8.19 -6.22 7.12
N ASP A 48 8.34 -4.90 7.03
CA ASP A 48 9.37 -4.25 6.21
C ASP A 48 10.78 -4.70 6.59
N LYS A 49 11.10 -4.74 7.89
CA LYS A 49 12.41 -5.17 8.39
C LYS A 49 12.70 -6.64 8.09
N VAL A 50 11.70 -7.50 8.28
CA VAL A 50 11.85 -8.94 8.01
C VAL A 50 12.07 -9.16 6.53
N VAL A 51 11.25 -8.55 5.67
CA VAL A 51 11.38 -8.66 4.22
C VAL A 51 12.72 -8.11 3.73
N GLU A 52 13.15 -6.96 4.25
CA GLU A 52 14.45 -6.37 3.92
C GLU A 52 15.61 -7.32 4.27
N ALA A 53 15.59 -7.91 5.46
CA ALA A 53 16.61 -8.87 5.87
C ALA A 53 16.64 -10.12 4.97
N ILE A 54 15.48 -10.61 4.50
CA ILE A 54 15.44 -11.76 3.57
C ILE A 54 15.99 -11.36 2.21
N VAL A 55 15.62 -10.17 1.70
CA VAL A 55 16.10 -9.65 0.42
C VAL A 55 17.61 -9.46 0.41
N GLU A 56 18.19 -8.92 1.49
CA GLU A 56 19.64 -8.75 1.61
C GLU A 56 20.42 -10.07 1.55
N ASN A 57 19.82 -11.17 2.01
CA ASN A 57 20.43 -12.50 1.97
C ASN A 57 20.17 -13.26 0.65
N ALA A 58 19.31 -12.75 -0.22
CA ALA A 58 18.95 -13.41 -1.47
C ALA A 58 19.85 -12.98 -2.62
N THR A 59 20.41 -13.95 -3.35
CA THR A 59 21.16 -13.71 -4.59
C THR A 59 20.26 -13.97 -5.80
N MET A 60 20.06 -12.96 -6.65
CA MET A 60 19.28 -13.08 -7.88
C MET A 60 19.80 -12.13 -8.98
N GLU A 61 19.67 -12.56 -10.23
CA GLU A 61 19.92 -11.73 -11.40
C GLU A 61 18.59 -11.14 -11.88
N ILE A 62 18.51 -9.82 -11.96
CA ILE A 62 17.31 -9.10 -12.43
C ILE A 62 17.49 -8.76 -13.91
N PRO A 63 16.65 -9.29 -14.82
CA PRO A 63 16.69 -8.92 -16.24
C PRO A 63 16.36 -7.44 -16.45
N ASP A 64 17.07 -6.78 -17.37
CA ASP A 64 16.82 -5.37 -17.72
C ASP A 64 15.37 -5.11 -18.17
N ALA A 65 14.74 -6.08 -18.83
CA ALA A 65 13.34 -5.98 -19.23
C ALA A 65 12.39 -5.88 -18.02
N MET A 66 12.65 -6.65 -16.96
CA MET A 66 11.84 -6.57 -15.72
C MET A 66 12.04 -5.23 -15.03
N LEU A 67 13.29 -4.76 -14.98
CA LEU A 67 13.61 -3.45 -14.43
C LEU A 67 12.89 -2.32 -15.18
N ALA A 68 12.96 -2.33 -16.51
CA ALA A 68 12.29 -1.34 -17.35
C ALA A 68 10.78 -1.35 -17.13
N THR A 69 10.14 -2.53 -17.11
CA THR A 69 8.70 -2.65 -16.82
C THR A 69 8.36 -2.09 -15.45
N GLN A 70 9.14 -2.39 -14.41
CA GLN A 70 8.89 -1.88 -13.06
C GLN A 70 9.05 -0.36 -12.97
N GLN A 71 10.07 0.21 -13.61
CA GLN A 71 10.27 1.66 -13.65
C GLN A 71 9.12 2.38 -14.35
N GLU A 72 8.61 1.80 -15.44
CA GLU A 72 7.46 2.34 -16.18
C GLU A 72 6.18 2.30 -15.34
N GLN A 73 5.89 1.18 -14.67
CA GLN A 73 4.76 1.09 -13.74
C GLN A 73 4.85 2.15 -12.63
N MET A 74 6.04 2.35 -12.05
CA MET A 74 6.26 3.38 -11.05
C MET A 74 6.09 4.79 -11.59
N ALA A 75 6.48 5.03 -12.85
CA ALA A 75 6.26 6.31 -13.52
C ALA A 75 4.78 6.58 -13.75
N ASP A 76 4.00 5.56 -14.14
CA ASP A 76 2.56 5.66 -14.31
C ASP A 76 1.83 5.90 -12.98
N GLU A 77 2.22 5.19 -11.90
CA GLU A 77 1.72 5.44 -10.53
C GLU A 77 1.97 6.90 -10.11
N PHE A 78 3.15 7.42 -10.42
CA PHE A 78 3.51 8.80 -10.12
C PHE A 78 2.69 9.79 -10.96
N ALA A 79 2.52 9.52 -12.25
CA ALA A 79 1.72 10.34 -13.16
C ALA A 79 0.24 10.41 -12.72
N GLN A 80 -0.33 9.28 -12.31
CA GLN A 80 -1.70 9.24 -11.77
C GLN A 80 -1.82 10.10 -10.51
N ARG A 81 -0.87 9.99 -9.57
CA ARG A 81 -0.83 10.82 -8.36
C ARG A 81 -0.73 12.32 -8.66
N LEU A 82 0.03 12.70 -9.69
CA LEU A 82 0.11 14.08 -10.14
C LEU A 82 -1.21 14.54 -10.76
N SER A 83 -1.85 13.69 -11.56
CA SER A 83 -3.14 13.97 -12.18
C SER A 83 -4.23 14.28 -11.14
N TYR A 84 -4.27 13.53 -10.03
CA TYR A 84 -5.16 13.81 -8.90
C TYR A 84 -4.94 15.19 -8.25
N GLN A 85 -3.72 15.74 -8.37
CA GLN A 85 -3.38 17.10 -7.91
C GLN A 85 -3.57 18.16 -9.00
N GLY A 86 -4.08 17.79 -10.17
CA GLY A 86 -4.25 18.67 -11.33
C GLY A 86 -2.96 19.00 -12.06
N LEU A 87 -1.89 18.24 -11.86
CA LEU A 87 -0.59 18.43 -12.51
C LEU A 87 -0.33 17.33 -13.54
N GLN A 88 0.26 17.69 -14.68
CA GLN A 88 0.72 16.71 -15.68
C GLN A 88 2.20 16.39 -15.48
N LEU A 89 2.61 15.16 -15.82
CA LEU A 89 3.99 14.69 -15.66
C LEU A 89 4.99 15.56 -16.45
N ASP A 90 4.65 15.93 -17.68
CA ASP A 90 5.51 16.81 -18.49
C ASP A 90 5.72 18.18 -17.86
N GLN A 91 4.67 18.71 -17.20
CA GLN A 91 4.76 19.97 -16.49
C GLN A 91 5.63 19.85 -15.23
N TYR A 92 5.53 18.73 -14.51
CA TYR A 92 6.41 18.41 -13.39
C TYR A 92 7.88 18.35 -13.82
N PHE A 93 8.18 17.71 -14.95
CA PHE A 93 9.53 17.68 -15.53
C PHE A 93 10.03 19.08 -15.89
N GLN A 94 9.20 19.93 -16.48
CA GLN A 94 9.57 21.33 -16.76
C GLN A 94 9.90 22.13 -15.49
N PHE A 95 9.14 21.96 -14.41
CA PHE A 95 9.39 22.68 -13.16
C PHE A 95 10.62 22.18 -12.41
N THR A 96 10.87 20.88 -12.44
CA THR A 96 11.98 20.25 -11.70
C THR A 96 13.28 20.19 -12.50
N GLY A 97 13.23 20.45 -13.81
CA GLY A 97 14.38 20.28 -14.71
C GLY A 97 14.73 18.81 -14.97
N LEU A 98 13.85 17.89 -14.59
CA LEU A 98 14.01 16.46 -14.88
C LEU A 98 13.55 16.15 -16.30
N ASN A 99 13.95 14.99 -16.79
CA ASN A 99 13.39 14.37 -17.98
C ASN A 99 13.06 12.90 -17.70
N ARG A 100 12.34 12.23 -18.60
CA ARG A 100 11.93 10.84 -18.42
C ARG A 100 13.09 9.91 -18.09
N GLU A 101 14.21 10.00 -18.80
CA GLU A 101 15.38 9.14 -18.61
C GLU A 101 15.99 9.31 -17.21
N THR A 102 16.26 10.55 -16.80
CA THR A 102 16.79 10.87 -15.47
C THR A 102 15.81 10.50 -14.36
N PHE A 103 14.50 10.63 -14.59
CA PHE A 103 13.47 10.23 -13.66
C PHE A 103 13.45 8.70 -13.47
N LEU A 104 13.46 7.93 -14.56
CA LEU A 104 13.51 6.47 -14.49
C LEU A 104 14.82 6.00 -13.81
N GLU A 105 15.97 6.61 -14.11
CA GLU A 105 17.23 6.25 -13.46
C GLU A 105 17.21 6.54 -11.95
N GLN A 106 16.54 7.62 -11.51
CA GLN A 106 16.32 7.88 -10.08
C GLN A 106 15.41 6.84 -9.42
N MET A 107 14.48 6.25 -10.16
CA MET A 107 13.60 5.18 -9.66
C MET A 107 14.29 3.82 -9.61
N LYS A 108 15.39 3.62 -10.33
CA LYS A 108 16.08 2.34 -10.47
C LYS A 108 16.36 1.62 -9.14
N PRO A 109 16.91 2.27 -8.09
CA PRO A 109 17.17 1.57 -6.82
C PRO A 109 15.89 1.05 -6.17
N GLN A 110 14.80 1.83 -6.23
CA GLN A 110 13.52 1.44 -5.67
C GLN A 110 12.83 0.36 -6.52
N ALA A 111 12.94 0.44 -7.86
CA ALA A 111 12.43 -0.58 -8.77
C ALA A 111 13.14 -1.92 -8.54
N LEU A 112 14.47 -1.91 -8.39
CA LEU A 112 15.24 -3.11 -8.03
C LEU A 112 14.78 -3.69 -6.71
N LYS A 113 14.64 -2.86 -5.66
CA LYS A 113 14.15 -3.33 -4.35
C LYS A 113 12.76 -3.96 -4.47
N ARG A 114 11.83 -3.34 -5.19
CA ARG A 114 10.47 -3.90 -5.42
C ARG A 114 10.52 -5.25 -6.13
N ILE A 115 11.30 -5.37 -7.20
CA ILE A 115 11.44 -6.63 -7.94
C ILE A 115 12.04 -7.71 -7.04
N GLN A 116 13.12 -7.39 -6.34
CA GLN A 116 13.80 -8.34 -5.44
C GLN A 116 12.85 -8.82 -4.35
N THR A 117 12.17 -7.90 -3.67
CA THR A 117 11.16 -8.23 -2.65
C THR A 117 10.10 -9.16 -3.22
N ARG A 118 9.56 -8.85 -4.41
CA ARG A 118 8.53 -9.68 -5.04
C ARG A 118 9.04 -11.09 -5.34
N LEU A 119 10.20 -11.21 -5.96
CA LEU A 119 10.77 -12.50 -6.34
C LEU A 119 11.13 -13.37 -5.12
N VAL A 120 11.66 -12.76 -4.05
CA VAL A 120 11.91 -13.46 -2.79
C VAL A 120 10.62 -14.02 -2.21
N LEU A 121 9.56 -13.20 -2.14
CA LEU A 121 8.29 -13.63 -1.58
C LEU A 121 7.61 -14.69 -2.45
N GLU A 122 7.69 -14.58 -3.78
CA GLU A 122 7.22 -15.63 -4.69
C GLU A 122 7.99 -16.94 -4.51
N ALA A 123 9.30 -16.89 -4.26
CA ALA A 123 10.08 -18.06 -3.92
C ALA A 123 9.64 -18.70 -2.59
N VAL A 124 9.29 -17.89 -1.58
CA VAL A 124 8.71 -18.37 -0.31
C VAL A 124 7.34 -19.00 -0.56
N VAL A 125 6.48 -18.37 -1.36
CA VAL A 125 5.16 -18.93 -1.75
C VAL A 125 5.34 -20.31 -2.36
N ALA A 126 6.29 -20.47 -3.29
CA ALA A 126 6.56 -21.74 -3.95
C ALA A 126 7.16 -22.79 -2.99
N ALA A 127 8.10 -22.40 -2.13
CA ALA A 127 8.76 -23.31 -1.19
C ALA A 127 7.79 -23.84 -0.12
N GLU A 128 6.96 -22.95 0.42
CA GLU A 128 6.02 -23.26 1.52
C GLU A 128 4.63 -23.68 1.02
N ASN A 129 4.44 -23.74 -0.30
CA ASN A 129 3.17 -24.09 -0.96
C ASN A 129 2.00 -23.21 -0.47
N ILE A 130 2.23 -21.91 -0.39
CA ILE A 130 1.20 -20.95 0.04
C ILE A 130 0.21 -20.77 -1.11
N VAL A 131 -1.06 -21.08 -0.84
CA VAL A 131 -2.14 -21.00 -1.83
C VAL A 131 -3.19 -20.00 -1.34
N ALA A 132 -3.59 -19.10 -2.24
CA ALA A 132 -4.76 -18.26 -2.04
C ALA A 132 -6.03 -19.08 -2.28
N THR A 133 -7.08 -18.80 -1.52
CA THR A 133 -8.38 -19.45 -1.62
C THR A 133 -9.36 -18.57 -2.38
N GLU A 134 -10.39 -19.18 -2.97
CA GLU A 134 -11.47 -18.41 -3.62
C GLU A 134 -12.18 -17.48 -2.64
N ALA A 135 -12.29 -17.85 -1.36
CA ALA A 135 -12.86 -16.99 -0.32
C ALA A 135 -12.01 -15.73 -0.09
N GLU A 136 -10.68 -15.86 -0.07
CA GLU A 136 -9.77 -14.70 0.05
C GLU A 136 -9.83 -13.81 -1.19
N LEU A 137 -9.99 -14.40 -2.39
CA LEU A 137 -10.20 -13.65 -3.63
C LEU A 137 -11.51 -12.85 -3.59
N ASP A 138 -12.59 -13.47 -3.12
CA ASP A 138 -13.89 -12.79 -2.99
C ASP A 138 -13.81 -11.64 -1.97
N GLU A 139 -13.14 -11.83 -0.83
CA GLU A 139 -12.90 -10.77 0.16
C GLU A 139 -12.09 -9.61 -0.45
N GLU A 140 -11.06 -9.89 -1.24
CA GLU A 140 -10.25 -8.87 -1.90
C GLU A 140 -11.06 -8.09 -2.94
N ILE A 141 -11.90 -8.77 -3.72
CA ILE A 141 -12.83 -8.12 -4.66
C ILE A 141 -13.82 -7.21 -3.91
N GLU A 142 -14.35 -7.66 -2.77
CA GLU A 142 -15.25 -6.83 -1.94
C GLU A 142 -14.55 -5.58 -1.41
N LYS A 143 -13.31 -5.69 -0.92
CA LYS A 143 -12.50 -4.55 -0.48
C LYS A 143 -12.26 -3.55 -1.61
N MET A 144 -11.89 -4.05 -2.79
CA MET A 144 -11.70 -3.21 -3.97
C MET A 144 -13.00 -2.51 -4.37
N ALA A 145 -14.13 -3.21 -4.35
CA ALA A 145 -15.43 -2.66 -4.68
C ALA A 145 -15.81 -1.51 -3.73
N GLN A 146 -15.57 -1.68 -2.42
CA GLN A 146 -15.76 -0.62 -1.43
C GLN A 146 -14.87 0.59 -1.70
N MET A 147 -13.59 0.37 -2.03
CA MET A 147 -12.64 1.45 -2.34
C MET A 147 -13.06 2.26 -3.57
N TYR A 148 -13.54 1.57 -4.62
CA TYR A 148 -14.03 2.21 -5.84
C TYR A 148 -15.47 2.72 -5.75
N GLN A 149 -16.15 2.53 -4.61
CA GLN A 149 -17.58 2.83 -4.41
C GLN A 149 -18.47 2.16 -5.48
N MET A 150 -18.15 0.91 -5.80
CA MET A 150 -18.85 0.08 -6.77
C MET A 150 -19.44 -1.15 -6.09
N GLU A 151 -20.46 -1.76 -6.71
CA GLU A 151 -20.99 -3.03 -6.23
C GLU A 151 -20.01 -4.18 -6.54
N ALA A 152 -19.78 -5.06 -5.57
CA ALA A 152 -18.85 -6.19 -5.70
C ALA A 152 -19.22 -7.11 -6.88
N GLU A 153 -20.51 -7.34 -7.10
CA GLU A 153 -21.03 -8.15 -8.21
C GLU A 153 -20.65 -7.54 -9.58
N GLN A 154 -20.67 -6.21 -9.69
CA GLN A 154 -20.27 -5.52 -10.92
C GLN A 154 -18.77 -5.65 -11.14
N LEU A 155 -17.96 -5.43 -10.09
CA LEU A 155 -16.52 -5.58 -10.18
C LEU A 155 -16.12 -7.02 -10.55
N LYS A 156 -16.72 -8.03 -9.92
CA LYS A 156 -16.50 -9.45 -10.21
C LYS A 156 -16.82 -9.82 -11.67
N GLY A 157 -17.77 -9.12 -12.29
CA GLY A 157 -18.08 -9.25 -13.72
C GLY A 157 -17.05 -8.61 -14.66
N PHE A 158 -16.28 -7.62 -14.20
CA PHE A 158 -15.21 -6.98 -14.97
C PHE A 158 -13.84 -7.68 -14.81
N VAL A 159 -13.63 -8.39 -13.70
CA VAL A 159 -12.39 -9.14 -13.44
C VAL A 159 -12.41 -10.44 -14.24
N GLY A 160 -11.62 -10.49 -15.32
CA GLY A 160 -11.43 -11.69 -16.13
C GLY A 160 -10.61 -12.77 -15.45
N GLU A 161 -10.44 -13.92 -16.10
CA GLU A 161 -9.69 -15.05 -15.53
C GLU A 161 -8.21 -14.72 -15.29
N SER A 162 -7.60 -13.92 -16.16
CA SER A 162 -6.19 -13.53 -16.03
C SER A 162 -5.99 -12.59 -14.83
N GLU A 163 -6.92 -11.66 -14.62
CA GLU A 163 -6.92 -10.75 -13.48
C GLU A 163 -7.14 -11.52 -12.18
N LYS A 164 -8.05 -12.50 -12.16
CA LYS A 164 -8.24 -13.38 -10.98
C LYS A 164 -6.97 -14.14 -10.63
N GLU A 165 -6.28 -14.71 -11.63
CA GLU A 165 -5.04 -15.43 -11.38
C GLU A 165 -3.96 -14.50 -10.79
N GLN A 166 -3.87 -13.26 -11.30
CA GLN A 166 -2.96 -12.25 -10.76
C GLN A 166 -3.32 -11.88 -9.32
N MET A 167 -4.59 -11.63 -9.03
CA MET A 167 -5.05 -11.34 -7.66
C MET A 167 -4.73 -12.49 -6.70
N MET A 168 -4.93 -13.74 -7.12
CA MET A 168 -4.59 -14.91 -6.32
C MET A 168 -3.08 -14.99 -6.03
N LYS A 169 -2.23 -14.66 -7.01
CA LYS A 169 -0.77 -14.57 -6.80
C LYS A 169 -0.42 -13.45 -5.81
N ASP A 170 -1.08 -12.30 -5.92
CA ASP A 170 -0.86 -11.17 -5.02
C ASP A 170 -1.27 -11.50 -3.58
N ILE A 171 -2.41 -12.16 -3.39
CA ILE A 171 -2.87 -12.67 -2.10
C ILE A 171 -1.86 -13.67 -1.52
N ALA A 172 -1.37 -14.62 -2.33
CA ALA A 172 -0.36 -15.58 -1.87
C ALA A 172 0.93 -14.88 -1.42
N VAL A 173 1.37 -13.85 -2.14
CA VAL A 173 2.54 -13.04 -1.78
C VAL A 173 2.31 -12.26 -0.47
N GLN A 174 1.13 -11.67 -0.27
CA GLN A 174 0.78 -11.04 1.01
C GLN A 174 0.80 -12.04 2.17
N LYS A 175 0.28 -13.26 1.95
CA LYS A 175 0.34 -14.34 2.94
C LYS A 175 1.78 -14.76 3.24
N ALA A 176 2.67 -14.75 2.24
CA ALA A 176 4.08 -15.01 2.45
C ALA A 176 4.74 -13.96 3.35
N VAL A 177 4.39 -12.67 3.22
CA VAL A 177 4.87 -11.61 4.13
C VAL A 177 4.46 -11.91 5.58
N THR A 178 3.21 -12.32 5.79
CA THR A 178 2.71 -12.66 7.14
C THR A 178 3.43 -13.90 7.67
N PHE A 179 3.57 -14.95 6.85
CA PHE A 179 4.29 -16.17 7.19
C PHE A 179 5.73 -15.92 7.64
N VAL A 180 6.51 -15.15 6.87
CA VAL A 180 7.91 -14.87 7.23
C VAL A 180 8.03 -13.97 8.46
N THR A 181 7.06 -13.08 8.67
CA THR A 181 7.04 -12.17 9.82
C THR A 181 6.68 -12.90 11.12
N ASP A 182 5.79 -13.89 11.05
CA ASP A 182 5.42 -14.76 12.17
C ASP A 182 6.54 -15.74 12.52
N ALA A 183 7.31 -16.18 11.51
CA ALA A 183 8.47 -17.05 11.70
C ALA A 183 9.73 -16.29 12.20
N ALA A 184 9.76 -14.96 12.08
CA ALA A 184 10.89 -14.14 12.50
C ALA A 184 10.97 -14.08 14.04
N VAL A 185 12.13 -14.48 14.58
CA VAL A 185 12.42 -14.40 16.01
C VAL A 185 12.78 -12.96 16.36
N GLU A 186 12.10 -12.37 17.34
CA GLU A 186 12.43 -11.07 17.90
C GLU A 186 13.65 -11.21 18.83
N GLU A 187 14.76 -10.52 18.53
CA GLU A 187 15.86 -10.28 19.49
C GLU A 187 15.59 -9.01 20.33
#